data_AF-A0A6P6K3H3-F1
#
_entry.id   AF-A0A6P6K3H3-F1
#
_cell.length_a   1.000
_cell.length_b   1.000
_cell.length_c   1.000
_cell.angle_alpha   90.00
_cell.angle_beta   90.00
_cell.angle_gamma   90.00
#
_symmetry.space_group_name_H-M   'P 1'
#
loop_
_entity.id
_entity.type
_entity.pdbx_description
1 polymer ?
#
loop_
_entity_poly.entity_id
_entity_poly.type
_entity_poly.pdbx_seq_one_letter_code
_entity_poly.pdbx_strand_id
1 'polypeptide(L)'
;MLPFAIVEFINSGGLAVIPTKWFIGPEEDECYWPPARMNMAKAVIEQQDPHTDWATYKLTVKRKVATYEIARTKLVEYEQNTDVPTESDSTENMGRGKRKKRRVILSSDDEDDVNWSGSQIRPTPPSTLRSVLTPPPPPSTLSSSPSSARPTLPPPLGNLRWPDVSTHHHVTMSPETSQRQIRGNMFVRILTLIEEMKETQKIQGRMLQTLLQQCGNIGTTFSSTPEGFPLKTVRDVEIMEEKLANPNFMSELVAAVTDIGGGTVDEATKRMMTFLLDHGLSRQYNFVGRNGKREFKALKLYEVIYGGLKKNAMTSQITRKDAEKAVSKWLIGARDRGGNRQARQSTPQQGLQASGSFEVERN
;
A
#
# COMPACT_ATOMS: atom_id res chain seq x y z
N MET A 1 12.75 35.73 -19.46
CA MET A 1 11.86 35.85 -18.28
C MET A 1 11.52 34.46 -17.77
N LEU A 2 11.39 34.29 -16.45
CA LEU A 2 11.02 33.00 -15.85
C LEU A 2 9.48 32.90 -15.87
N PRO A 3 8.86 31.97 -16.62
CA PRO A 3 7.41 31.98 -16.87
C PRO A 3 6.57 31.41 -15.74
N PHE A 4 7.17 30.77 -14.73
CA PHE A 4 6.45 30.16 -13.61
C PHE A 4 6.96 30.68 -12.27
N ALA A 5 6.05 30.82 -11.31
CA ALA A 5 6.34 31.24 -9.95
C ALA A 5 5.69 30.30 -8.93
N ILE A 6 6.41 30.04 -7.84
CA ILE A 6 5.91 29.37 -6.65
C ILE A 6 5.46 30.47 -5.69
N VAL A 7 4.19 30.43 -5.30
CA VAL A 7 3.53 31.46 -4.50
C VAL A 7 2.88 30.84 -3.27
N GLU A 8 2.87 31.59 -2.17
CA GLU A 8 2.15 31.26 -0.94
C GLU A 8 0.98 32.23 -0.78
N PHE A 9 -0.25 31.72 -0.63
CA PHE A 9 -1.42 32.57 -0.44
C PHE A 9 -1.51 33.08 1.00
N ILE A 10 -1.58 34.40 1.17
CA ILE A 10 -1.52 35.04 2.50
C ILE A 10 -2.72 34.63 3.37
N ASN A 11 -3.91 34.45 2.77
CA ASN A 11 -5.13 34.16 3.52
C ASN A 11 -5.31 32.67 3.86
N SER A 12 -4.60 31.76 3.18
CA SER A 12 -4.80 30.31 3.32
C SER A 12 -3.53 29.53 3.68
N GLY A 13 -2.35 30.15 3.59
CA GLY A 13 -1.06 29.49 3.79
C GLY A 13 -0.76 28.41 2.74
N GLY A 14 -1.56 28.31 1.67
CA GLY A 14 -1.41 27.31 0.64
C GLY A 14 -0.30 27.68 -0.35
N LEU A 15 0.58 26.73 -0.66
CA LEU A 15 1.56 26.87 -1.74
C LEU A 15 0.97 26.46 -3.09
N ALA A 16 1.23 27.24 -4.13
CA ALA A 16 0.80 26.92 -5.50
C ALA A 16 1.85 27.34 -6.53
N VAL A 17 1.75 26.75 -7.73
CA VAL A 17 2.51 27.18 -8.91
C VAL A 17 1.57 27.93 -9.84
N ILE A 18 1.95 29.16 -10.21
CA ILE A 18 1.21 29.99 -11.16
C ILE A 18 2.14 30.51 -12.27
N PRO A 19 1.63 30.80 -13.48
CA PRO A 19 2.35 31.57 -14.49
C PRO A 19 2.61 32.99 -14.02
N THR A 20 3.74 33.57 -14.40
CA THR A 20 4.04 34.98 -14.08
C THR A 20 3.10 35.98 -14.76
N LYS A 21 2.38 35.54 -15.81
CA LYS A 21 1.35 36.34 -16.47
C LYS A 21 0.11 36.58 -15.61
N TRP A 22 -0.07 35.81 -14.54
CA TRP A 22 -1.25 35.93 -13.68
C TRP A 22 -1.08 36.98 -12.59
N PHE A 23 0.12 37.55 -12.42
CA PHE A 23 0.36 38.63 -11.47
C PHE A 23 -0.34 39.93 -11.90
N ILE A 24 -0.84 40.65 -10.90
CA ILE A 24 -1.52 41.93 -11.07
C ILE A 24 -0.53 43.03 -10.66
N GLY A 25 -0.28 43.96 -11.56
CA GLY A 25 0.60 45.10 -11.28
C GLY A 25 2.09 44.76 -11.15
N PRO A 26 2.93 45.77 -10.86
CA PRO A 26 4.39 45.62 -10.76
C PRO A 26 4.85 45.06 -9.41
N GLU A 27 3.99 45.06 -8.38
CA GLU A 27 4.33 44.63 -7.02
C GLU A 27 4.23 43.10 -6.84
N GLU A 28 3.61 42.39 -7.79
CA GLU A 28 3.48 40.92 -7.82
C GLU A 28 2.95 40.29 -6.51
N ASP A 29 2.16 41.05 -5.76
CA ASP A 29 1.55 40.68 -4.48
C ASP A 29 0.12 40.14 -4.63
N GLU A 30 -0.47 40.29 -5.82
CA GLU A 30 -1.79 39.79 -6.18
C GLU A 30 -1.75 38.95 -7.47
N CYS A 31 -2.57 37.90 -7.57
CA CYS A 31 -2.78 37.18 -8.82
C CYS A 31 -4.24 36.87 -9.13
N TYR A 32 -4.52 36.67 -10.42
CA TYR A 32 -5.76 36.05 -10.88
C TYR A 32 -5.73 34.54 -10.65
N TRP A 33 -6.87 34.00 -10.24
CA TRP A 33 -7.07 32.58 -10.00
C TRP A 33 -8.30 32.06 -10.76
N PRO A 34 -8.15 31.01 -11.57
CA PRO A 34 -9.23 30.49 -12.38
C PRO A 34 -10.33 29.86 -11.51
N PRO A 35 -11.60 29.92 -11.95
CA PRO A 35 -12.72 29.33 -11.22
C PRO A 35 -12.62 27.81 -11.17
N ALA A 36 -13.18 27.17 -10.13
CA ALA A 36 -13.08 25.73 -9.86
C ALA A 36 -13.57 24.81 -11.01
N ARG A 37 -14.41 25.34 -11.91
CA ARG A 37 -14.88 24.66 -13.13
C ARG A 37 -13.77 24.44 -14.17
N MET A 38 -12.64 25.14 -14.03
CA MET A 38 -11.54 25.14 -14.99
C MET A 38 -10.42 24.19 -14.55
N ASN A 39 -9.80 23.49 -15.51
CA ASN A 39 -8.67 22.61 -15.21
C ASN A 39 -7.41 23.44 -14.94
N MET A 40 -7.15 23.72 -13.66
CA MET A 40 -6.03 24.56 -13.23
C MET A 40 -4.67 24.08 -13.72
N ALA A 41 -4.40 22.76 -13.66
CA ALA A 41 -3.11 22.23 -14.08
C ALA A 41 -2.85 22.50 -15.57
N LYS A 42 -3.89 22.36 -16.40
CA LYS A 42 -3.83 22.69 -17.82
C LYS A 42 -3.63 24.19 -18.04
N ALA A 43 -4.40 25.03 -17.34
CA ALA A 43 -4.31 26.49 -17.45
C ALA A 43 -2.93 27.05 -17.06
N VAL A 44 -2.29 26.47 -16.03
CA VAL A 44 -0.93 26.85 -15.62
C VAL A 44 0.09 26.43 -16.67
N ILE A 45 0.05 25.17 -17.14
CA ILE A 45 1.00 24.65 -18.14
C ILE A 45 0.92 25.43 -19.46
N GLU A 46 -0.30 25.71 -19.91
CA GLU A 46 -0.58 26.44 -21.16
C GLU A 46 -0.44 27.97 -21.02
N GLN A 47 -0.19 28.47 -19.80
CA GLN A 47 -0.09 29.90 -19.48
C GLN A 47 -1.25 30.72 -20.03
N GLN A 48 -2.47 30.20 -19.86
CA GLN A 48 -3.68 30.80 -20.40
C GLN A 48 -3.89 32.20 -19.81
N ASP A 49 -4.32 33.15 -20.66
CA ASP A 49 -4.51 34.52 -20.22
C ASP A 49 -5.71 34.61 -19.26
N PRO A 50 -5.58 35.38 -18.16
CA PRO A 50 -6.67 35.56 -17.21
C PRO A 50 -7.86 36.23 -17.87
N HIS A 51 -9.05 35.67 -17.64
CA HIS A 51 -10.32 36.22 -18.13
C HIS A 51 -11.02 37.01 -17.01
N THR A 52 -11.96 37.89 -17.37
CA THR A 52 -12.73 38.77 -16.47
C THR A 52 -13.45 38.05 -15.31
N ASP A 53 -13.61 36.72 -15.38
CA ASP A 53 -14.29 35.90 -14.38
C ASP A 53 -13.36 35.34 -13.28
N TRP A 54 -12.07 35.65 -13.32
CA TRP A 54 -11.09 35.08 -12.40
C TRP A 54 -11.05 35.90 -11.11
N ALA A 55 -11.07 35.20 -9.97
CA ALA A 55 -10.99 35.83 -8.67
C ALA A 55 -9.55 36.28 -8.39
N THR A 56 -9.38 37.37 -7.63
CA THR A 56 -8.06 37.87 -7.25
C THR A 56 -7.70 37.43 -5.83
N TYR A 57 -6.44 37.07 -5.63
CA TYR A 57 -5.93 36.62 -4.34
C TYR A 57 -4.58 37.25 -4.03
N LYS A 58 -4.39 37.61 -2.75
CA LYS A 58 -3.12 38.10 -2.23
C LYS A 58 -2.16 36.94 -1.94
N LEU A 59 -0.91 37.12 -2.31
CA LEU A 59 0.12 36.10 -2.23
C LEU A 59 1.50 36.70 -1.93
N THR A 60 2.43 35.81 -1.59
CA THR A 60 3.85 36.10 -1.47
C THR A 60 4.62 35.21 -2.43
N VAL A 61 5.42 35.80 -3.33
CA VAL A 61 6.26 35.04 -4.28
C VAL A 61 7.45 34.44 -3.53
N LYS A 62 7.56 33.10 -3.52
CA LYS A 62 8.70 32.40 -2.91
C LYS A 62 9.86 32.25 -3.88
N ARG A 63 9.58 31.90 -5.15
CA ARG A 63 10.60 31.64 -6.16
C ARG A 63 10.03 31.66 -7.57
N LYS A 64 10.81 32.19 -8.53
CA LYS A 64 10.52 32.08 -9.97
C LYS A 64 11.39 31.01 -10.62
N VAL A 65 10.85 30.28 -11.61
CA VAL A 65 11.53 29.17 -12.28
C VAL A 65 11.19 29.09 -13.78
N ALA A 66 12.07 28.41 -14.52
CA ALA A 66 12.01 28.36 -15.99
C ALA A 66 10.96 27.38 -16.53
N THR A 67 10.70 26.27 -15.83
CA THR A 67 9.77 25.22 -16.27
C THR A 67 8.82 24.81 -15.15
N TYR A 68 7.61 24.38 -15.53
CA TYR A 68 6.58 23.92 -14.61
C TYR A 68 7.02 22.69 -13.80
N GLU A 69 7.78 21.77 -14.41
CA GLU A 69 8.32 20.59 -13.73
C GLU A 69 9.25 20.96 -12.58
N ILE A 70 10.17 21.91 -12.81
CA ILE A 70 11.07 22.42 -11.77
C ILE A 70 10.25 23.10 -10.65
N ALA A 71 9.18 23.82 -11.02
CA ALA A 71 8.29 24.46 -10.05
C ALA A 71 7.61 23.42 -9.14
N ARG A 72 7.09 22.33 -9.73
CA ARG A 72 6.41 21.24 -9.01
C ARG A 72 7.35 20.50 -8.07
N THR A 73 8.56 20.17 -8.52
CA THR A 73 9.55 19.51 -7.65
C THR A 73 9.92 20.41 -6.47
N LYS A 74 10.17 21.70 -6.72
CA LYS A 74 10.53 22.65 -5.67
C LYS A 74 9.37 22.99 -4.73
N LEU A 75 8.13 22.99 -5.23
CA LEU A 75 6.95 23.19 -4.37
C LEU A 75 6.86 22.11 -3.29
N VAL A 76 7.13 20.84 -3.63
CA VAL A 76 7.18 19.73 -2.66
C VAL A 76 8.28 19.94 -1.63
N GLU A 77 9.43 20.50 -2.02
CA GLU A 77 10.49 20.87 -1.09
C GLU A 77 10.04 21.99 -0.13
N TYR A 78 9.32 23.00 -0.62
CA TYR A 78 8.77 24.08 0.21
C TYR A 78 7.64 23.63 1.15
N GLU A 79 6.83 22.64 0.75
CA GLU A 79 5.81 22.04 1.63
C GLU A 79 6.45 21.22 2.78
N GLN A 80 7.66 20.69 2.58
CA GLN A 80 8.34 19.83 3.56
C GLN A 80 9.31 20.60 4.47
N ASN A 81 9.83 21.74 4.01
CA ASN A 81 10.76 22.60 4.76
C ASN A 81 10.06 23.89 5.24
N THR A 82 9.06 23.77 6.11
CA THR A 82 8.25 24.89 6.61
C THR A 82 8.96 25.83 7.60
N ASP A 83 10.29 25.89 7.64
CA ASP A 83 10.99 26.96 8.35
C ASP A 83 12.37 27.21 7.73
N VAL A 84 12.53 28.42 7.15
CA VAL A 84 13.74 29.28 7.06
C VAL A 84 13.61 30.16 5.80
N PRO A 85 13.65 31.51 5.95
CA PRO A 85 13.81 32.41 4.81
C PRO A 85 15.29 32.42 4.40
N THR A 86 15.57 32.29 3.10
CA THR A 86 16.90 32.64 2.60
C THR A 86 16.73 33.61 1.46
N GLU A 87 17.18 34.83 1.75
CA GLU A 87 17.32 35.96 0.87
C GLU A 87 18.11 35.59 -0.39
N SER A 88 17.80 36.36 -1.42
CA SER A 88 18.42 36.47 -2.73
C SER A 88 19.91 36.15 -2.74
N ASP A 89 20.33 35.36 -3.74
CA ASP A 89 21.57 35.71 -4.41
C ASP A 89 21.47 35.47 -5.92
N SER A 90 22.02 36.45 -6.62
CA SER A 90 21.99 36.61 -8.07
C SER A 90 23.13 35.80 -8.68
N THR A 91 22.91 35.28 -9.88
CA THR A 91 23.92 35.06 -10.95
C THR A 91 25.37 34.74 -10.52
N GLU A 92 25.87 33.53 -10.79
CA GLU A 92 26.85 33.26 -11.87
C GLU A 92 27.46 31.85 -11.78
N ASN A 93 27.80 31.35 -12.97
CA ASN A 93 28.51 30.11 -13.25
C ASN A 93 29.87 30.01 -12.54
N MET A 94 30.29 28.80 -12.15
CA MET A 94 31.60 28.23 -12.57
C MET A 94 31.55 26.70 -12.61
N GLY A 95 32.01 26.16 -13.74
CA GLY A 95 31.78 24.78 -14.16
C GLY A 95 32.51 23.68 -13.40
N ARG A 96 32.09 22.44 -13.67
CA ARG A 96 32.88 21.21 -13.49
C ARG A 96 32.32 20.09 -14.40
N GLY A 97 32.90 19.96 -15.58
CA GLY A 97 33.14 18.69 -16.28
C GLY A 97 31.96 17.94 -16.92
N LYS A 98 31.49 18.39 -18.10
CA LYS A 98 30.82 17.49 -19.06
C LYS A 98 31.84 16.52 -19.64
N ARG A 99 31.81 15.24 -19.23
CA ARG A 99 32.55 14.18 -19.94
C ARG A 99 31.92 13.98 -21.33
N LYS A 100 32.68 14.26 -22.39
CA LYS A 100 32.34 14.00 -23.80
C LYS A 100 31.86 12.54 -23.96
N LYS A 101 30.59 12.34 -24.34
CA LYS A 101 30.14 11.08 -24.93
C LYS A 101 30.71 11.01 -26.35
N ARG A 102 31.53 10.00 -26.61
CA ARG A 102 32.00 9.64 -27.95
C ARG A 102 30.79 9.16 -28.76
N ARG A 103 30.55 9.75 -29.93
CA ARG A 103 29.51 9.33 -30.87
C ARG A 103 29.92 7.98 -31.50
N VAL A 104 28.98 7.04 -31.58
CA VAL A 104 28.98 5.95 -32.56
C VAL A 104 27.60 5.93 -33.22
N ILE A 105 27.62 6.37 -34.46
CA ILE A 105 26.81 6.13 -35.67
C ILE A 105 25.41 5.52 -35.50
N LEU A 106 24.45 6.22 -36.11
CA LEU A 106 23.04 5.92 -36.31
C LEU A 106 22.80 4.69 -37.18
N SER A 107 21.74 3.93 -36.87
CA SER A 107 20.83 3.41 -37.90
C SER A 107 19.44 3.14 -37.31
N SER A 108 18.44 3.64 -38.03
CA SER A 108 17.00 3.45 -37.96
C SER A 108 16.20 4.20 -36.89
N ASP A 109 15.43 5.12 -37.45
CA ASP A 109 14.28 5.88 -36.98
C ASP A 109 13.14 4.95 -36.52
N ASP A 110 12.58 5.20 -35.33
CA ASP A 110 11.15 5.02 -35.04
C ASP A 110 10.83 5.81 -33.75
N GLU A 111 10.06 6.88 -33.94
CA GLU A 111 9.47 7.75 -32.93
C GLU A 111 8.34 7.00 -32.21
N ASP A 112 8.34 6.95 -30.88
CA ASP A 112 7.10 6.70 -30.12
C ASP A 112 7.15 7.31 -28.71
N ASP A 113 6.19 8.20 -28.48
CA ASP A 113 5.94 9.04 -27.32
C ASP A 113 5.91 8.29 -25.96
N VAL A 114 6.69 8.77 -25.00
CA VAL A 114 6.60 8.37 -23.59
C VAL A 114 5.55 9.19 -22.85
N ASN A 115 4.30 8.73 -22.93
CA ASN A 115 3.19 9.17 -22.07
C ASN A 115 3.47 8.84 -20.59
N TRP A 116 3.89 9.83 -19.82
CA TRP A 116 4.10 9.74 -18.37
C TRP A 116 2.78 10.04 -17.65
N SER A 117 2.00 9.01 -17.32
CA SER A 117 0.82 9.16 -16.46
C SER A 117 1.24 9.36 -15.00
N GLY A 118 1.68 10.58 -14.70
CA GLY A 118 1.83 11.07 -13.33
C GLY A 118 0.45 11.28 -12.70
N SER A 119 0.26 10.73 -11.51
CA SER A 119 -0.93 10.91 -10.67
C SER A 119 -1.40 12.36 -10.67
N GLN A 120 -2.65 12.58 -11.10
CA GLN A 120 -3.33 13.85 -10.98
C GLN A 120 -3.55 14.20 -9.51
N ILE A 121 -2.62 14.96 -8.91
CA ILE A 121 -2.92 15.73 -7.70
C ILE A 121 -3.73 16.94 -8.17
N ARG A 122 -5.05 16.86 -8.00
CA ARG A 122 -5.96 17.97 -8.25
C ARG A 122 -5.65 19.10 -7.26
N PRO A 123 -5.38 20.33 -7.72
CA PRO A 123 -5.28 21.47 -6.82
C PRO A 123 -6.67 21.77 -6.26
N THR A 124 -6.82 21.72 -4.93
CA THR A 124 -8.05 22.07 -4.23
C THR A 124 -7.97 23.50 -3.70
N PRO A 125 -9.06 24.30 -3.80
CA PRO A 125 -9.10 25.67 -3.28
C PRO A 125 -9.08 25.73 -1.75
N PRO A 126 -8.90 26.91 -1.14
CA PRO A 126 -9.02 27.11 0.30
C PRO A 126 -10.46 26.87 0.77
N SER A 127 -10.63 26.01 1.78
CA SER A 127 -11.94 25.70 2.36
C SER A 127 -12.46 26.86 3.23
N THR A 128 -13.40 27.65 2.72
CA THR A 128 -14.26 28.51 3.55
C THR A 128 -15.53 27.76 3.97
N LEU A 129 -15.61 27.45 5.27
CA LEU A 129 -16.80 27.31 6.12
C LEU A 129 -18.04 26.56 5.59
N ARG A 130 -18.34 25.39 6.17
CA ARG A 130 -19.73 25.01 6.49
C ARG A 130 -19.86 24.11 7.72
N SER A 131 -20.32 24.78 8.78
CA SER A 131 -21.07 24.38 9.97
C SER A 131 -21.55 22.92 10.12
N VAL A 132 -21.22 22.36 11.29
CA VAL A 132 -22.08 21.66 12.27
C VAL A 132 -23.17 20.75 11.70
N LEU A 133 -23.09 19.46 12.03
CA LEU A 133 -24.15 18.63 12.63
C LEU A 133 -23.66 17.16 12.68
N THR A 134 -23.17 16.72 13.84
CA THR A 134 -23.06 15.29 14.20
C THR A 134 -23.83 15.07 15.50
N PRO A 135 -24.81 14.14 15.54
CA PRO A 135 -25.44 13.74 16.78
C PRO A 135 -24.56 12.74 17.56
N PRO A 136 -24.71 12.66 18.90
CA PRO A 136 -23.85 11.84 19.77
C PRO A 136 -24.26 10.36 19.80
N PRO A 137 -23.36 9.44 20.19
CA PRO A 137 -23.70 8.03 20.41
C PRO A 137 -24.42 7.81 21.75
N PRO A 138 -25.33 6.82 21.86
CA PRO A 138 -25.98 6.46 23.13
C PRO A 138 -25.08 5.60 24.04
N PRO A 139 -25.38 5.55 25.37
CA PRO A 139 -24.47 5.05 26.39
C PRO A 139 -24.51 3.52 26.57
N SER A 140 -23.37 2.99 27.05
CA SER A 140 -23.15 1.61 27.47
C SER A 140 -23.95 1.27 28.74
N THR A 141 -24.58 0.10 28.75
CA THR A 141 -25.09 -0.53 29.98
C THR A 141 -24.25 -1.77 30.31
N LEU A 142 -23.75 -1.77 31.55
CA LEU A 142 -23.16 -2.90 32.24
C LEU A 142 -24.25 -3.95 32.52
N SER A 143 -23.92 -5.25 32.48
CA SER A 143 -24.05 -6.14 33.64
C SER A 143 -23.91 -7.64 33.28
N SER A 144 -23.01 -8.28 34.05
CA SER A 144 -23.05 -9.65 34.59
C SER A 144 -22.90 -10.88 33.68
N SER A 145 -21.73 -11.49 33.84
CA SER A 145 -21.39 -12.92 33.70
C SER A 145 -22.35 -13.85 34.48
N PRO A 146 -22.33 -15.17 34.21
CA PRO A 146 -21.50 -16.02 35.06
C PRO A 146 -20.70 -17.12 34.33
N SER A 147 -19.72 -17.59 35.09
CA SER A 147 -18.66 -18.53 34.79
C SER A 147 -19.13 -20.00 34.78
N SER A 148 -18.54 -20.76 33.86
CA SER A 148 -17.98 -22.11 34.00
C SER A 148 -18.63 -23.11 34.97
N ALA A 149 -19.17 -24.21 34.44
CA ALA A 149 -19.12 -25.52 35.09
C ALA A 149 -19.15 -26.68 34.08
N ARG A 150 -18.22 -27.60 34.33
CA ARG A 150 -17.86 -28.87 33.66
C ARG A 150 -18.95 -29.95 33.79
N PRO A 151 -19.03 -30.95 32.90
CA PRO A 151 -20.04 -32.01 32.97
C PRO A 151 -19.63 -33.12 33.95
N THR A 152 -20.61 -33.64 34.70
CA THR A 152 -20.45 -34.81 35.58
C THR A 152 -21.50 -35.87 35.25
N LEU A 153 -21.06 -37.12 35.25
CA LEU A 153 -21.75 -38.36 34.89
C LEU A 153 -23.00 -38.68 35.74
N PRO A 154 -23.92 -39.55 35.28
CA PRO A 154 -25.06 -40.00 36.07
C PRO A 154 -24.71 -41.22 36.96
N PRO A 155 -25.39 -41.41 38.12
CA PRO A 155 -25.35 -42.68 38.84
C PRO A 155 -26.51 -43.61 38.42
N PRO A 156 -26.35 -44.94 38.50
CA PRO A 156 -27.42 -45.90 38.35
C PRO A 156 -27.93 -46.42 39.71
N LEU A 157 -29.06 -47.16 39.62
CA LEU A 157 -29.66 -48.12 40.57
C LEU A 157 -30.89 -47.63 41.35
N GLY A 158 -31.96 -48.45 41.26
CA GLY A 158 -33.08 -48.40 42.18
C GLY A 158 -34.33 -49.13 41.70
N ASN A 159 -34.30 -50.47 41.64
CA ASN A 159 -35.49 -51.32 41.55
C ASN A 159 -36.46 -51.07 42.71
N LEU A 160 -37.69 -50.66 42.46
CA LEU A 160 -38.87 -50.86 43.34
C LEU A 160 -40.12 -50.98 42.45
N ARG A 161 -40.58 -52.18 42.12
CA ARG A 161 -41.58 -52.99 42.86
C ARG A 161 -42.96 -52.32 42.89
N TRP A 162 -43.79 -52.62 41.90
CA TRP A 162 -45.22 -52.31 41.89
C TRP A 162 -45.98 -53.35 42.73
N PRO A 163 -46.87 -52.95 43.65
CA PRO A 163 -47.93 -53.82 44.14
C PRO A 163 -49.21 -53.66 43.31
N ASP A 164 -49.91 -54.77 43.33
CA ASP A 164 -51.05 -55.19 42.56
C ASP A 164 -52.39 -54.57 42.99
N VAL A 165 -53.33 -54.57 42.03
CA VAL A 165 -54.80 -54.67 42.14
C VAL A 165 -55.56 -53.82 43.17
N SER A 166 -56.45 -52.94 42.66
CA SER A 166 -57.91 -53.15 42.76
C SER A 166 -58.73 -52.06 42.05
N THR A 167 -59.51 -52.53 41.06
CA THR A 167 -60.96 -52.31 40.89
C THR A 167 -61.51 -50.89 41.04
N HIS A 168 -62.05 -50.33 39.95
CA HIS A 168 -63.49 -50.00 39.85
C HIS A 168 -63.84 -49.49 38.44
N HIS A 169 -64.94 -50.01 37.92
CA HIS A 169 -65.54 -49.69 36.63
C HIS A 169 -66.05 -48.24 36.57
N HIS A 170 -65.79 -47.56 35.45
CA HIS A 170 -66.79 -46.72 34.82
C HIS A 170 -66.58 -46.71 33.31
N VAL A 171 -67.53 -47.31 32.58
CA VAL A 171 -67.63 -47.16 31.13
C VAL A 171 -68.17 -45.75 30.88
N THR A 172 -67.32 -44.84 30.46
CA THR A 172 -67.74 -43.60 29.80
C THR A 172 -67.37 -43.68 28.34
N MET A 173 -68.39 -43.49 27.52
CA MET A 173 -68.36 -43.44 26.07
C MET A 173 -67.19 -42.57 25.54
N SER A 174 -66.46 -43.17 24.60
CA SER A 174 -65.55 -42.60 23.60
C SER A 174 -65.39 -41.08 23.53
N PRO A 175 -64.15 -40.61 23.73
CA PRO A 175 -63.50 -39.66 22.85
C PRO A 175 -62.29 -40.32 22.13
N GLU A 176 -62.25 -41.65 22.04
CA GLU A 176 -61.06 -42.38 21.55
C GLU A 176 -60.73 -42.07 20.09
N THR A 177 -61.74 -41.85 19.25
CA THR A 177 -61.53 -41.46 17.84
C THR A 177 -60.92 -40.07 17.74
N SER A 178 -61.46 -39.08 18.46
CA SER A 178 -60.89 -37.73 18.51
C SER A 178 -59.48 -37.73 19.10
N GLN A 179 -59.21 -38.48 20.18
CA GLN A 179 -57.88 -38.58 20.76
C GLN A 179 -56.89 -39.32 19.85
N ARG A 180 -57.31 -40.39 19.16
CA ARG A 180 -56.47 -41.08 18.15
C ARG A 180 -56.19 -40.21 16.95
N GLN A 181 -57.17 -39.42 16.49
CA GLN A 181 -56.99 -38.50 15.38
C GLN A 181 -56.10 -37.31 15.77
N ILE A 182 -56.26 -36.76 16.97
CA ILE A 182 -55.35 -35.74 17.52
C ILE A 182 -53.94 -36.32 17.65
N ARG A 183 -53.78 -37.54 18.21
CA ARG A 183 -52.47 -38.20 18.31
C ARG A 183 -51.84 -38.51 16.95
N GLY A 184 -52.64 -38.96 15.99
CA GLY A 184 -52.19 -39.23 14.62
C GLY A 184 -51.75 -37.95 13.92
N ASN A 185 -52.54 -36.89 14.00
CA ASN A 185 -52.20 -35.58 13.44
C ASN A 185 -50.95 -34.99 14.09
N MET A 186 -50.80 -35.12 15.41
CA MET A 186 -49.60 -34.69 16.14
C MET A 186 -48.38 -35.53 15.74
N PHE A 187 -48.53 -36.84 15.55
CA PHE A 187 -47.45 -37.72 15.11
C PHE A 187 -46.98 -37.39 13.69
N VAL A 188 -47.91 -37.17 12.76
CA VAL A 188 -47.58 -36.73 11.39
C VAL A 188 -46.87 -35.37 11.43
N ARG A 189 -47.35 -34.42 12.24
CA ARG A 189 -46.72 -33.10 12.39
C ARG A 189 -45.31 -33.19 12.99
N ILE A 190 -45.10 -34.06 13.97
CA ILE A 190 -43.77 -34.33 14.55
C ILE A 190 -42.85 -34.93 13.50
N LEU A 191 -43.32 -35.92 12.73
CA LEU A 191 -42.51 -36.54 11.67
C LEU A 191 -42.13 -35.55 10.56
N THR A 192 -43.06 -34.69 10.13
CA THR A 192 -42.76 -33.64 9.14
C THR A 192 -41.72 -32.66 9.68
N LEU A 193 -41.82 -32.24 10.94
CA LEU A 193 -40.82 -31.36 11.56
C LEU A 193 -39.45 -32.03 11.67
N ILE A 194 -39.39 -33.34 11.95
CA ILE A 194 -38.13 -34.08 11.99
C ILE A 194 -37.49 -34.17 10.60
N GLU A 195 -38.28 -34.42 9.56
CA GLU A 195 -37.76 -34.46 8.18
C GLU A 195 -37.29 -33.08 7.72
N GLU A 196 -38.03 -32.01 8.05
CA GLU A 196 -37.60 -30.63 7.82
C GLU A 196 -36.30 -30.30 8.57
N MET A 197 -36.18 -30.72 9.84
CA MET A 197 -34.96 -30.52 10.63
C MET A 197 -33.78 -31.28 10.04
N LYS A 198 -33.98 -32.51 9.55
CA LYS A 198 -32.95 -33.31 8.90
C LYS A 198 -32.48 -32.67 7.60
N GLU A 199 -33.38 -32.14 6.79
CA GLU A 199 -33.00 -31.41 5.56
C GLU A 199 -32.27 -30.10 5.91
N THR A 200 -32.74 -29.37 6.92
CA THR A 200 -32.07 -28.15 7.41
C THR A 200 -30.65 -28.46 7.90
N GLN A 201 -30.46 -29.55 8.65
CA GLN A 201 -29.14 -30.00 9.11
C GLN A 201 -28.22 -30.39 7.95
N LYS A 202 -28.76 -31.03 6.91
CA LYS A 202 -28.00 -31.39 5.71
C LYS A 202 -27.55 -30.15 4.94
N ILE A 203 -28.43 -29.15 4.80
CA ILE A 203 -28.10 -27.85 4.20
C ILE A 203 -27.05 -27.13 5.04
N GLN A 204 -27.21 -27.09 6.37
CA GLN A 204 -26.22 -26.51 7.28
C GLN A 204 -24.87 -27.22 7.18
N GLY A 205 -24.84 -28.55 7.09
CA GLY A 205 -23.61 -29.32 6.90
C GLY A 205 -22.92 -29.00 5.58
N ARG A 206 -23.67 -28.86 4.48
CA ARG A 206 -23.13 -28.42 3.18
C ARG A 206 -22.62 -26.98 3.21
N MET A 207 -23.34 -26.08 3.89
CA MET A 207 -22.92 -24.69 4.07
C MET A 207 -21.64 -24.61 4.91
N LEU A 208 -21.54 -25.37 6.01
CA LEU A 208 -20.33 -25.52 6.80
C LEU A 208 -19.18 -26.08 5.97
N GLN A 209 -19.42 -27.11 5.15
CA GLN A 209 -18.41 -27.66 4.26
C GLN A 209 -17.92 -26.64 3.22
N THR A 210 -18.85 -25.84 2.66
CA THR A 210 -18.54 -24.77 1.70
C THR A 210 -17.77 -23.64 2.36
N LEU A 211 -18.18 -23.22 3.56
CA LEU A 211 -17.48 -22.24 4.38
C LEU A 211 -16.12 -22.75 4.83
N LEU A 212 -15.98 -24.03 5.17
CA LEU A 212 -14.69 -24.66 5.49
C LEU A 212 -13.79 -24.79 4.26
N GLN A 213 -14.34 -24.92 3.06
CA GLN A 213 -13.56 -24.93 1.82
C GLN A 213 -13.12 -23.50 1.43
N GLN A 214 -13.98 -22.51 1.63
CA GLN A 214 -13.66 -21.08 1.45
C GLN A 214 -12.68 -20.59 2.52
N CYS A 215 -12.88 -20.98 3.78
CA CYS A 215 -11.96 -20.78 4.88
C CYS A 215 -10.74 -21.70 4.78
N GLY A 216 -10.78 -22.81 4.05
CA GLY A 216 -9.61 -23.63 3.73
C GLY A 216 -8.60 -22.88 2.87
N ASN A 217 -9.05 -21.81 2.19
CA ASN A 217 -8.21 -20.85 1.49
C ASN A 217 -7.90 -19.58 2.32
N ILE A 218 -8.48 -19.41 3.51
CA ILE A 218 -8.36 -18.21 4.36
C ILE A 218 -7.88 -18.55 5.80
N GLY A 219 -7.67 -19.83 6.11
CA GLY A 219 -7.57 -20.34 7.48
C GLY A 219 -6.71 -21.59 7.58
N THR A 220 -5.56 -21.59 6.92
CA THR A 220 -4.38 -22.16 7.60
C THR A 220 -3.73 -21.00 8.31
N THR A 221 -3.99 -20.89 9.61
CA THR A 221 -3.14 -20.14 10.53
C THR A 221 -1.73 -20.70 10.44
N PHE A 222 -0.92 -20.24 9.49
CA PHE A 222 0.52 -20.38 9.56
C PHE A 222 1.07 -19.05 10.05
N SER A 223 0.96 -18.89 11.36
CA SER A 223 1.76 -17.98 12.19
C SER A 223 3.21 -18.50 12.23
N SER A 224 3.82 -18.69 11.07
CA SER A 224 5.26 -18.68 10.99
C SER A 224 5.60 -18.08 9.65
N THR A 225 6.01 -16.82 9.69
CA THR A 225 7.08 -16.30 8.85
C THR A 225 7.93 -17.48 8.33
N PRO A 226 7.97 -17.76 7.01
CA PRO A 226 8.72 -18.90 6.51
C PRO A 226 10.15 -18.84 7.07
N GLU A 227 10.58 -19.89 7.78
CA GLU A 227 11.87 -19.89 8.45
C GLU A 227 13.01 -19.64 7.45
N GLY A 228 13.98 -18.81 7.83
CA GLY A 228 15.18 -18.55 7.03
C GLY A 228 15.23 -17.19 6.32
N PHE A 229 14.33 -16.25 6.63
CA PHE A 229 14.39 -14.87 6.16
C PHE A 229 14.92 -13.88 7.23
N PRO A 230 15.63 -12.81 6.84
CA PRO A 230 16.07 -12.48 5.49
C PRO A 230 17.25 -13.34 5.03
N LEU A 231 17.33 -13.64 3.73
CA LEU A 231 18.44 -14.40 3.15
C LEU A 231 19.74 -13.57 3.23
N LYS A 232 20.83 -14.18 3.71
CA LYS A 232 22.09 -13.48 3.98
C LYS A 232 23.19 -13.82 2.98
N THR A 233 23.18 -15.02 2.44
CA THR A 233 24.20 -15.50 1.51
C THR A 233 23.62 -15.89 0.16
N VAL A 234 24.47 -15.92 -0.86
CA VAL A 234 24.10 -16.41 -2.20
C VAL A 234 23.67 -17.88 -2.14
N ARG A 235 24.32 -18.69 -1.28
CA ARG A 235 23.96 -20.09 -1.09
C ARG A 235 22.54 -20.24 -0.55
N ASP A 236 22.13 -19.36 0.37
CA ASP A 236 20.75 -19.36 0.89
C ASP A 236 19.74 -19.04 -0.22
N VAL A 237 20.10 -18.17 -1.18
CA VAL A 237 19.27 -17.90 -2.36
C VAL A 237 19.16 -19.12 -3.25
N GLU A 238 20.25 -19.82 -3.53
CA GLU A 238 20.24 -21.03 -4.35
C GLU A 238 19.35 -22.13 -3.73
N ILE A 239 19.47 -22.35 -2.41
CA ILE A 239 18.61 -23.29 -1.67
C ILE A 239 17.14 -22.84 -1.71
N MET A 240 16.89 -21.53 -1.57
CA MET A 240 15.53 -20.99 -1.63
C MET A 240 14.91 -21.15 -3.03
N GLU A 241 15.68 -20.95 -4.10
CA GLU A 241 15.24 -21.14 -5.48
C GLU A 241 14.89 -22.60 -5.80
N GLU A 242 15.60 -23.55 -5.18
CA GLU A 242 15.25 -24.97 -5.23
C GLU A 242 13.94 -25.24 -4.49
N LYS A 243 13.76 -24.72 -3.27
CA LYS A 243 12.50 -24.85 -2.51
C LYS A 243 11.31 -24.23 -3.25
N LEU A 244 11.52 -23.09 -3.92
CA LEU A 244 10.52 -22.42 -4.74
C LEU A 244 10.17 -23.15 -6.04
N ALA A 245 10.86 -24.25 -6.38
CA ALA A 245 10.38 -25.17 -7.41
C ALA A 245 9.08 -25.88 -7.02
N ASN A 246 8.82 -26.02 -5.71
CA ASN A 246 7.57 -26.58 -5.23
C ASN A 246 6.45 -25.52 -5.28
N PRO A 247 5.35 -25.75 -6.03
CA PRO A 247 4.26 -24.79 -6.17
C PRO A 247 3.52 -24.53 -4.86
N ASN A 248 3.47 -25.49 -3.93
CA ASN A 248 2.83 -25.31 -2.63
C ASN A 248 3.61 -24.31 -1.79
N PHE A 249 4.94 -24.50 -1.72
CA PHE A 249 5.84 -23.59 -1.00
C PHE A 249 5.87 -22.20 -1.65
N MET A 250 5.85 -22.13 -2.99
CA MET A 250 5.72 -20.87 -3.72
C MET A 250 4.45 -20.11 -3.33
N SER A 251 3.30 -20.80 -3.28
CA SER A 251 2.02 -20.19 -2.88
C SER A 251 2.04 -19.71 -1.44
N GLU A 252 2.64 -20.49 -0.53
CA GLU A 252 2.83 -20.15 0.88
C GLU A 252 3.70 -18.90 1.06
N LEU A 253 4.87 -18.85 0.40
CA LEU A 253 5.75 -17.68 0.48
C LEU A 253 5.10 -16.45 -0.15
N VAL A 254 4.39 -16.60 -1.27
CA VAL A 254 3.59 -15.50 -1.86
C VAL A 254 2.56 -15.00 -0.86
N ALA A 255 1.85 -15.87 -0.14
CA ALA A 255 0.88 -15.47 0.88
C ALA A 255 1.56 -14.69 2.01
N ALA A 256 2.68 -15.20 2.54
CA ALA A 256 3.46 -14.52 3.57
C ALA A 256 3.94 -13.12 3.13
N VAL A 257 4.42 -13.00 1.89
CA VAL A 257 4.88 -11.72 1.31
C VAL A 257 3.71 -10.77 1.04
N THR A 258 2.53 -11.30 0.70
CA THR A 258 1.29 -10.51 0.52
C THR A 258 0.82 -9.92 1.85
N ASP A 259 0.90 -10.69 2.94
CA ASP A 259 0.45 -10.28 4.29
C ASP A 259 1.23 -9.09 4.85
N ILE A 260 2.50 -8.93 4.46
CA ILE A 260 3.31 -7.74 4.77
C ILE A 260 2.64 -6.44 4.28
N GLY A 261 1.93 -6.52 3.15
CA GLY A 261 1.12 -5.44 2.59
C GLY A 261 1.91 -4.20 2.15
N GLY A 262 1.23 -3.06 2.14
CA GLY A 262 1.71 -1.75 1.69
C GLY A 262 0.66 -1.00 0.88
N GLY A 263 0.61 0.32 1.00
CA GLY A 263 -0.41 1.14 0.32
C GLY A 263 -0.07 1.48 -1.13
N THR A 264 1.20 1.36 -1.51
CA THR A 264 1.70 1.62 -2.86
C THR A 264 2.61 0.50 -3.33
N VAL A 265 2.81 0.40 -4.65
CA VAL A 265 3.70 -0.61 -5.26
C VAL A 265 5.12 -0.49 -4.72
N ASP A 266 5.65 0.73 -4.66
CA ASP A 266 7.00 0.99 -4.16
C ASP A 266 7.15 0.63 -2.68
N GLU A 267 6.15 0.98 -1.87
CA GLU A 267 6.16 0.67 -0.43
C GLU A 267 6.04 -0.84 -0.18
N ALA A 268 5.07 -1.51 -0.81
CA ALA A 268 4.88 -2.94 -0.71
C ALA A 268 6.14 -3.67 -1.18
N THR A 269 6.66 -3.34 -2.36
CA THR A 269 7.92 -3.90 -2.88
C THR A 269 9.07 -3.71 -1.90
N LYS A 270 9.19 -2.52 -1.29
CA LYS A 270 10.24 -2.25 -0.30
C LYS A 270 10.12 -3.16 0.93
N ARG A 271 8.92 -3.31 1.47
CA ARG A 271 8.68 -4.13 2.66
C ARG A 271 8.92 -5.61 2.35
N MET A 272 8.36 -6.11 1.24
CA MET A 272 8.56 -7.47 0.73
C MET A 272 10.05 -7.78 0.49
N MET A 273 10.79 -6.90 -0.19
CA MET A 273 12.22 -7.11 -0.46
C MET A 273 13.08 -7.07 0.80
N THR A 274 12.72 -6.25 1.79
CA THR A 274 13.44 -6.17 3.08
C THR A 274 13.20 -7.42 3.93
N PHE A 275 12.03 -8.03 3.78
CA PHE A 275 11.74 -9.33 4.35
C PHE A 275 12.56 -10.44 3.68
N LEU A 276 12.61 -10.46 2.34
CA LEU A 276 13.26 -11.56 1.59
C LEU A 276 14.79 -11.53 1.63
N LEU A 277 15.41 -10.35 1.52
CA LEU A 277 16.85 -10.22 1.31
C LEU A 277 17.50 -9.32 2.35
N ASP A 278 18.61 -9.79 2.91
CA ASP A 278 19.46 -8.97 3.74
C ASP A 278 20.10 -7.84 2.93
N HIS A 279 20.38 -6.73 3.61
CA HIS A 279 21.02 -5.58 3.01
C HIS A 279 22.35 -5.93 2.34
N GLY A 280 23.23 -6.68 3.01
CA GLY A 280 24.54 -7.06 2.50
C GLY A 280 24.43 -7.92 1.24
N LEU A 281 23.49 -8.86 1.24
CA LEU A 281 23.20 -9.70 0.09
C LEU A 281 22.64 -8.89 -1.09
N SER A 282 21.71 -7.96 -0.82
CA SER A 282 21.07 -7.15 -1.85
C SER A 282 22.06 -6.33 -2.70
N ARG A 283 23.25 -6.01 -2.16
CA ARG A 283 24.31 -5.29 -2.89
C ARG A 283 24.95 -6.12 -4.01
N GLN A 284 24.90 -7.45 -3.91
CA GLN A 284 25.47 -8.39 -4.87
C GLN A 284 24.58 -8.63 -6.09
N TYR A 285 23.31 -8.20 -6.01
CA TYR A 285 22.34 -8.34 -7.07
C TYR A 285 22.06 -7.02 -7.77
N ASN A 286 21.65 -7.11 -9.02
CA ASN A 286 20.88 -6.09 -9.72
C ASN A 286 19.80 -6.78 -10.55
N PHE A 287 18.91 -6.00 -11.15
CA PHE A 287 17.76 -6.61 -11.82
C PHE A 287 18.16 -7.48 -13.02
N VAL A 288 19.18 -7.09 -13.80
CA VAL A 288 19.52 -7.69 -15.12
C VAL A 288 20.87 -8.45 -15.13
N GLY A 289 21.64 -8.46 -14.05
CA GLY A 289 22.94 -9.15 -13.99
C GLY A 289 24.16 -8.40 -14.54
N ARG A 290 24.09 -7.07 -14.71
CA ARG A 290 25.20 -6.28 -15.29
C ARG A 290 26.30 -5.93 -14.28
N ASN A 291 27.49 -5.55 -14.77
CA ASN A 291 28.63 -5.07 -13.97
C ASN A 291 29.13 -6.08 -12.89
N GLY A 292 29.18 -7.37 -13.24
CA GLY A 292 29.65 -8.42 -12.32
C GLY A 292 28.72 -8.71 -11.15
N LYS A 293 27.49 -8.19 -11.17
CA LYS A 293 26.44 -8.51 -10.20
C LYS A 293 25.54 -9.62 -10.71
N ARG A 294 24.90 -10.33 -9.79
CA ARG A 294 23.96 -11.41 -10.10
C ARG A 294 22.63 -10.86 -10.59
N GLU A 295 22.02 -11.56 -11.54
CA GLU A 295 20.70 -11.22 -12.08
C GLU A 295 19.59 -11.63 -11.10
N PHE A 296 18.72 -10.69 -10.75
CA PHE A 296 17.57 -10.95 -9.89
C PHE A 296 16.31 -11.31 -10.69
N LYS A 297 16.16 -10.81 -11.92
CA LYS A 297 14.98 -11.05 -12.78
C LYS A 297 14.73 -12.53 -13.05
N ALA A 298 15.79 -13.33 -13.17
CA ALA A 298 15.70 -14.76 -13.47
C ALA A 298 15.32 -15.63 -12.25
N LEU A 299 15.28 -15.06 -11.04
CA LEU A 299 14.98 -15.79 -9.82
C LEU A 299 13.46 -15.93 -9.61
N LYS A 300 13.02 -17.07 -9.08
CA LYS A 300 11.64 -17.29 -8.62
C LYS A 300 11.26 -16.35 -7.47
N LEU A 301 12.23 -15.86 -6.70
CA LEU A 301 12.01 -14.76 -5.76
C LEU A 301 11.35 -13.53 -6.40
N TYR A 302 11.64 -13.23 -7.68
CA TYR A 302 10.94 -12.15 -8.39
C TYR A 302 9.46 -12.49 -8.64
N GLU A 303 9.15 -13.74 -9.00
CA GLU A 303 7.77 -14.21 -9.16
C GLU A 303 6.99 -14.19 -7.84
N VAL A 304 7.66 -14.47 -6.71
CA VAL A 304 7.08 -14.34 -5.37
C VAL A 304 6.61 -12.91 -5.12
N ILE A 305 7.47 -11.92 -5.42
CA ILE A 305 7.16 -10.50 -5.23
C ILE A 305 6.05 -10.07 -6.18
N TYR A 306 6.14 -10.45 -7.45
CA TYR A 306 5.11 -10.12 -8.43
C TYR A 306 3.75 -10.71 -8.05
N GLY A 307 3.73 -11.98 -7.63
CA GLY A 307 2.53 -12.65 -7.11
C GLY A 307 1.98 -11.95 -5.87
N GLY A 308 2.85 -11.53 -4.95
CA GLY A 308 2.46 -10.80 -3.75
C GLY A 308 1.83 -9.44 -4.05
N LEU A 309 2.42 -8.68 -4.97
CA LEU A 309 1.88 -7.40 -5.42
C LEU A 309 0.54 -7.55 -6.16
N LYS A 310 0.37 -8.63 -6.94
CA LYS A 310 -0.87 -8.94 -7.66
C LYS A 310 -2.01 -9.33 -6.72
N LYS A 311 -1.70 -10.06 -5.64
CA LYS A 311 -2.70 -10.51 -4.64
C LYS A 311 -3.03 -9.43 -3.62
N ASN A 312 -2.15 -8.46 -3.39
CA ASN A 312 -2.43 -7.34 -2.49
C ASN A 312 -3.56 -6.46 -3.06
N ALA A 313 -4.59 -6.23 -2.25
CA ALA A 313 -5.78 -5.46 -2.62
C ALA A 313 -5.43 -4.05 -3.14
N MET A 314 -4.43 -3.39 -2.56
CA MET A 314 -4.05 -2.01 -2.89
C MET A 314 -3.17 -1.90 -4.15
N THR A 315 -2.56 -2.99 -4.60
CA THR A 315 -1.61 -2.99 -5.73
C THR A 315 -1.98 -3.95 -6.85
N SER A 316 -3.15 -4.58 -6.81
CA SER A 316 -3.59 -5.63 -7.75
C SER A 316 -3.60 -5.22 -9.23
N GLN A 317 -3.78 -3.93 -9.53
CA GLN A 317 -3.88 -3.39 -10.90
C GLN A 317 -2.54 -3.26 -11.64
N ILE A 318 -1.41 -3.56 -11.00
CA ILE A 318 -0.10 -3.35 -11.63
C ILE A 318 0.17 -4.30 -12.80
N THR A 319 1.06 -3.87 -13.70
CA THR A 319 1.64 -4.73 -14.73
C THR A 319 2.96 -5.33 -14.25
N ARG A 320 3.47 -6.33 -14.99
CA ARG A 320 4.81 -6.89 -14.75
C ARG A 320 5.88 -5.80 -14.86
N LYS A 321 5.77 -4.90 -15.85
CA LYS A 321 6.69 -3.77 -16.05
C LYS A 321 6.77 -2.85 -14.83
N ASP A 322 5.65 -2.60 -14.15
CA ASP A 322 5.63 -1.77 -12.94
C ASP A 322 6.36 -2.45 -11.78
N ALA A 323 6.15 -3.76 -11.61
CA ALA A 323 6.89 -4.56 -10.63
C ALA A 323 8.39 -4.60 -10.94
N GLU A 324 8.78 -4.79 -12.21
CA GLU A 324 10.19 -4.74 -12.64
C GLU A 324 10.84 -3.40 -12.27
N LYS A 325 10.13 -2.29 -12.53
CA LYS A 325 10.60 -0.94 -12.23
C LYS A 325 10.77 -0.73 -10.71
N ALA A 326 9.81 -1.16 -9.90
CA ALA A 326 9.85 -1.03 -8.45
C ALA A 326 11.00 -1.86 -7.83
N VAL A 327 11.14 -3.13 -8.24
CA VAL A 327 12.22 -4.01 -7.78
C VAL A 327 13.59 -3.50 -8.23
N SER A 328 13.71 -3.04 -9.48
CA SER A 328 14.93 -2.41 -10.00
C SER A 328 15.34 -1.19 -9.19
N LYS A 329 14.39 -0.29 -8.92
CA LYS A 329 14.60 0.91 -8.09
C LYS A 329 15.07 0.53 -6.70
N TRP A 330 14.48 -0.49 -6.08
CA TRP A 330 14.89 -0.97 -4.76
C TRP A 330 16.30 -1.56 -4.74
N LEU A 331 16.68 -2.36 -5.75
CA LEU A 331 18.03 -2.95 -5.86
C LEU A 331 19.11 -1.91 -6.17
N ILE A 332 18.81 -0.87 -6.95
CA ILE A 332 19.73 0.26 -7.18
C ILE A 332 20.03 0.97 -5.86
N GLY A 333 18.99 1.21 -5.06
CA GLY A 333 19.11 1.82 -3.73
C GLY A 333 19.89 0.97 -2.73
N ALA A 334 20.14 -0.31 -3.00
CA ALA A 334 20.87 -1.22 -2.11
C ALA A 334 22.23 -0.70 -1.69
N ARG A 335 22.91 0.02 -2.58
CA ARG A 335 24.24 0.55 -2.30
C ARG A 335 24.25 1.63 -1.21
N ASP A 336 23.14 2.33 -1.05
CA ASP A 336 23.03 3.56 -0.25
C ASP A 336 22.20 3.35 1.03
N ARG A 337 21.71 2.12 1.25
CA ARG A 337 21.09 1.67 2.50
C ARG A 337 22.13 1.53 3.63
N GLY A 338 21.69 1.63 4.88
CA GLY A 338 22.54 1.46 6.07
C GLY A 338 23.51 2.62 6.36
N GLY A 339 23.13 3.87 6.07
CA GLY A 339 23.94 5.06 6.39
C GLY A 339 24.97 5.47 5.34
N ASN A 340 25.21 4.64 4.31
CA ASN A 340 26.17 4.94 3.23
C ASN A 340 25.81 6.18 2.40
N ARG A 341 24.53 6.56 2.34
CA ARG A 341 24.10 7.82 1.69
C ARG A 341 24.62 9.05 2.43
N GLN A 342 24.54 9.02 3.76
CA GLN A 342 25.05 10.08 4.63
C GLN A 342 26.58 10.10 4.61
N ALA A 343 27.24 8.93 4.66
CA ALA A 343 28.71 8.82 4.58
C ALA A 343 29.30 9.44 3.28
N ARG A 344 28.59 9.35 2.15
CA ARG A 344 29.01 10.02 0.90
C ARG A 344 28.74 11.51 0.89
N GLN A 345 27.66 11.95 1.54
CA GLN A 345 27.37 13.37 1.71
C GLN A 345 28.36 14.04 2.69
N SER A 346 28.90 13.26 3.63
CA SER A 346 29.85 13.71 4.65
C SER A 346 31.33 13.51 4.30
N THR A 347 31.67 12.99 3.11
CA THR A 347 33.08 12.90 2.68
C THR A 347 33.45 14.15 1.88
N PRO A 348 34.05 15.19 2.48
CA PRO A 348 34.64 16.29 1.71
C PRO A 348 35.83 15.77 0.90
N GLN A 349 36.05 16.37 -0.27
CA GLN A 349 37.18 16.10 -1.17
C GLN A 349 38.53 16.36 -0.47
N GLN A 350 39.06 15.40 0.29
CA GLN A 350 40.47 15.35 0.67
C GLN A 350 41.15 14.29 -0.19
N GLY A 351 41.68 14.73 -1.32
CA GLY A 351 42.33 13.85 -2.29
C GLY A 351 42.96 14.61 -3.46
N LEU A 352 43.55 15.77 -3.20
CA LEU A 352 44.42 16.48 -4.14
C LEU A 352 45.35 17.39 -3.35
N GLN A 353 46.41 16.82 -2.77
CA GLN A 353 47.69 17.50 -2.45
C GLN A 353 48.63 16.48 -1.80
N ALA A 354 49.29 15.66 -2.63
CA ALA A 354 50.53 14.96 -2.26
C ALA A 354 51.20 14.46 -3.54
N SER A 355 51.92 15.35 -4.23
CA SER A 355 53.09 15.03 -5.06
C SER A 355 53.67 16.33 -5.60
N GLY A 356 54.79 16.76 -5.03
CA GLY A 356 55.44 18.00 -5.42
C GLY A 356 56.62 18.35 -4.52
N SER A 357 57.52 17.40 -4.26
CA SER A 357 58.85 17.70 -3.74
C SER A 357 59.85 17.22 -4.78
N PHE A 358 60.22 18.13 -5.68
CA PHE A 358 61.40 18.00 -6.54
C PHE A 358 62.56 18.61 -5.75
N GLU A 359 63.47 17.78 -5.27
CA GLU A 359 64.80 18.21 -4.85
C GLU A 359 65.59 18.64 -6.10
N VAL A 360 66.10 19.87 -6.08
CA VAL A 360 67.09 20.36 -7.04
C VAL A 360 68.41 20.46 -6.30
N GLU A 361 69.23 19.44 -6.46
CA GLU A 361 70.64 19.45 -6.08
C GLU A 361 71.39 20.32 -7.11
N ARG A 362 72.00 21.42 -6.65
CA ARG A 362 72.92 22.23 -7.46
C ARG A 362 74.35 21.82 -7.13
N ASN A 363 75.09 21.54 -8.20
CA ASN A 363 76.55 21.41 -8.23
C ASN A 363 77.20 22.79 -8.36
#